data_AF-A0A4Q5R7C8-F1
#
_entry.id   AF-A0A4Q5R7C8-F1
#
_cell.length_a   1.000
_cell.length_b   1.000
_cell.length_c   1.000
_cell.angle_alpha   90.00
_cell.angle_beta   90.00
_cell.angle_gamma   90.00
#
_symmetry.space_group_name_H-M   'P 1'
#
loop_
_entity.id
_entity.type
_entity.pdbx_description
1 polymer ?
#
loop_
_entity_poly.entity_id
_entity_poly.type
_entity_poly.pdbx_seq_one_letter_code
_entity_poly.pdbx_strand_id
1 'polypeptide(L)'
;MTFLIRLQSTAWLGLRRGALLLVGAAGLAACSQGHELDCLKSTGSITTQRRAVDRRTRTVEVYDNVDLIIVPDTATYAEVRAGEHLADGLTLTAPNASTLVIRNTNSCNWTRSYDAPFEVRLHIPHLTTLNQRSYGLLSTASHWTQDTLFVHLLGAGDVQLDVTSKYLWTDMYELGDMTITGTTNEFHPTVGGSGFLFAGGLVATGCYFQTTRSSLGDAHVQATKELGGTLAGKGTFYYTGSPGVLDIKGGGKVVKQ
;
A
#
# COMPACT_ATOMS: atom_id res chain seq x y z
N MET A 1 53.41 22.94 78.70
CA MET A 1 52.27 23.07 77.76
C MET A 1 52.81 22.84 76.37
N THR A 2 52.67 21.62 75.85
CA THR A 2 53.34 21.17 74.61
C THR A 2 52.25 20.73 73.63
N PHE A 3 52.11 21.47 72.55
CA PHE A 3 51.13 21.24 71.48
C PHE A 3 51.56 20.06 70.61
N LEU A 4 50.68 19.07 70.45
CA LEU A 4 50.78 17.97 69.48
C LEU A 4 49.96 18.36 68.23
N ILE A 5 50.64 18.56 67.10
CA ILE A 5 49.99 18.76 65.80
C ILE A 5 49.88 17.38 65.11
N ARG A 6 48.65 16.90 64.90
CA ARG A 6 48.36 15.79 63.99
C ARG A 6 48.17 16.35 62.58
N LEU A 7 49.06 16.00 61.65
CA LEU A 7 48.78 16.09 60.21
C LEU A 7 47.90 14.89 59.80
N GLN A 8 46.64 15.14 59.45
CA GLN A 8 45.82 14.18 58.71
C GLN A 8 46.04 14.39 57.20
N SER A 9 46.47 13.32 56.51
CA SER A 9 46.69 13.29 55.07
C SER A 9 45.37 13.40 54.29
N THR A 10 45.19 14.47 53.53
CA THR A 10 44.03 14.72 52.64
C THR A 10 44.21 14.08 51.25
N ALA A 11 44.75 12.87 51.17
CA ALA A 11 45.07 12.24 49.87
C ALA A 11 44.00 11.28 49.33
N TRP A 12 42.87 11.07 50.03
CA TRP A 12 41.90 10.01 49.66
C TRP A 12 40.56 10.49 49.08
N LEU A 13 40.36 11.80 48.88
CA LEU A 13 39.11 12.32 48.28
C LEU A 13 39.18 12.66 46.78
N GLY A 14 40.37 12.69 46.18
CA GLY A 14 40.54 13.03 44.75
C GLY A 14 40.15 11.93 43.77
N LEU A 15 40.30 10.65 44.15
CA LEU A 15 40.07 9.52 43.23
C LEU A 15 38.61 9.12 43.04
N ARG A 16 37.69 9.54 43.94
CA ARG A 16 36.26 9.16 43.82
C ARG A 16 35.47 10.02 42.82
N ARG A 17 35.89 11.26 42.54
CA ARG A 17 35.18 12.14 41.59
C ARG A 17 35.57 11.90 40.13
N GLY A 18 36.81 11.49 39.86
CA GLY A 18 37.26 11.15 38.50
C GLY A 18 36.65 9.85 37.97
N ALA A 19 36.48 8.85 38.85
CA ALA A 19 35.90 7.55 38.47
C ALA A 19 34.40 7.65 38.12
N LEU A 20 33.63 8.52 38.78
CA LEU A 20 32.20 8.73 38.49
C LEU A 20 31.96 9.48 37.17
N LEU A 21 32.86 10.38 36.76
CA LEU A 21 32.78 11.07 35.46
C LEU A 21 33.18 10.16 34.29
N LEU A 22 34.15 9.25 34.49
CA LEU A 22 34.55 8.27 33.47
C LEU A 22 33.51 7.15 33.27
N VAL A 23 32.77 6.76 34.33
CA VAL A 23 31.65 5.80 34.21
C VAL A 23 30.43 6.43 33.53
N GLY A 24 30.19 7.74 33.71
CA GLY A 24 29.12 8.46 33.00
C GLY A 24 29.37 8.61 31.49
N ALA A 25 30.63 8.80 31.07
CA ALA A 25 30.98 8.92 29.66
C ALA A 25 31.01 7.57 28.92
N ALA A 26 31.31 6.47 29.61
CA ALA A 26 31.33 5.13 29.02
C ALA A 26 29.93 4.53 28.79
N GLY A 27 28.89 5.06 29.45
CA GLY A 27 27.50 4.61 29.27
C GLY A 27 26.82 5.07 27.99
N LEU A 28 27.37 6.06 27.28
CA LEU A 28 26.79 6.61 26.04
C LEU A 28 27.33 5.93 24.78
N ALA A 29 28.36 5.10 24.87
CA ALA A 29 28.91 4.35 23.74
C ALA A 29 28.26 2.96 23.55
N ALA A 30 27.32 2.59 24.42
CA ALA A 30 26.57 1.34 24.35
C ALA A 30 25.24 1.46 23.58
N CYS A 31 24.98 2.59 22.92
CA CYS A 31 23.90 2.70 21.95
C CYS A 31 24.29 1.86 20.72
N SER A 32 23.66 0.70 20.60
CA SER A 32 23.72 -0.12 19.39
C SER A 32 23.26 0.70 18.18
N GLN A 33 23.76 0.38 17.00
CA GLN A 33 23.21 0.85 15.72
C GLN A 33 21.83 0.22 15.50
N GLY A 34 20.85 0.65 16.29
CA GLY A 34 19.45 0.32 16.18
C GLY A 34 18.65 1.57 15.86
N HIS A 35 17.51 1.39 15.21
CA HIS A 35 16.57 2.40 14.70
C HIS A 35 16.03 3.45 15.73
N GLU A 36 16.59 3.57 16.93
CA GLU A 36 16.08 4.43 18.01
C GLU A 36 16.18 5.93 17.71
N LEU A 37 17.10 6.36 16.84
CA LEU A 37 17.19 7.75 16.37
C LEU A 37 16.37 8.03 15.11
N ASP A 38 15.70 7.02 14.54
CA ASP A 38 14.90 7.20 13.32
C ASP A 38 13.73 8.15 13.61
N CYS A 39 13.12 8.07 14.79
CA CYS A 39 12.02 8.95 15.21
C CYS A 39 12.39 10.46 15.26
N LEU A 40 13.68 10.79 15.34
CA LEU A 40 14.19 12.18 15.41
C LEU A 40 14.70 12.69 14.05
N LYS A 41 14.72 11.84 13.02
CA LYS A 41 15.08 12.28 11.68
C LYS A 41 13.98 13.16 11.11
N SER A 42 14.38 14.36 10.71
CA SER A 42 13.52 15.24 9.91
C SER A 42 13.24 14.60 8.55
N THR A 43 12.14 14.98 7.92
CA THR A 43 11.76 14.53 6.57
C THR A 43 12.81 14.91 5.51
N GLY A 44 13.47 16.06 5.67
CA GLY A 44 14.29 16.66 4.62
C GLY A 44 13.46 17.32 3.52
N SER A 45 14.12 17.74 2.44
CA SER A 45 13.44 18.30 1.26
C SER A 45 12.75 17.18 0.46
N ILE A 46 11.68 17.48 -0.28
CA ILE A 46 11.05 16.48 -1.15
C ILE A 46 11.94 16.24 -2.37
N THR A 47 12.30 14.98 -2.59
CA THR A 47 13.13 14.53 -3.69
C THR A 47 12.42 13.48 -4.53
N THR A 48 12.89 13.26 -5.75
CA THR A 48 12.43 12.18 -6.63
C THR A 48 13.64 11.40 -7.13
N GLN A 49 13.63 10.09 -6.88
CA GLN A 49 14.71 9.18 -7.27
C GLN A 49 14.20 8.19 -8.31
N ARG A 50 14.93 8.07 -9.43
CA ARG A 50 14.65 7.02 -10.41
C ARG A 50 15.28 5.70 -9.98
N ARG A 51 14.52 4.61 -10.03
CA ARG A 51 14.97 3.26 -9.67
C ARG A 51 14.70 2.28 -10.81
N ALA A 52 15.65 1.39 -11.05
CA ALA A 52 15.52 0.35 -12.05
C ALA A 52 14.50 -0.71 -11.61
N VAL A 53 13.72 -1.22 -12.56
CA VAL A 53 12.75 -2.31 -12.37
C VAL A 53 12.96 -3.32 -13.50
N ASP A 54 12.89 -4.61 -13.21
CA ASP A 54 13.06 -5.66 -14.23
C ASP A 54 11.92 -5.57 -15.26
N ARG A 55 12.25 -5.51 -16.54
CA ARG A 55 11.29 -5.46 -17.67
C ARG A 55 10.35 -6.67 -17.74
N ARG A 56 10.73 -7.78 -17.09
CA ARG A 56 9.92 -9.01 -16.98
C ARG A 56 8.90 -8.96 -15.85
N THR A 57 8.85 -7.87 -15.08
CA THR A 57 7.87 -7.68 -14.01
C THR A 57 6.45 -7.82 -14.58
N ARG A 58 5.65 -8.68 -13.97
CA ARG A 58 4.23 -8.93 -14.28
C ARG A 58 3.35 -8.88 -13.04
N THR A 59 3.94 -9.02 -11.86
CA THR A 59 3.25 -8.95 -10.57
C THR A 59 3.85 -7.82 -9.75
N VAL A 60 2.99 -6.98 -9.17
CA VAL A 60 3.40 -5.97 -8.19
C VAL A 60 2.67 -6.22 -6.87
N GLU A 61 3.41 -6.15 -5.77
CA GLU A 61 2.88 -6.19 -4.42
C GLU A 61 3.24 -4.90 -3.68
N VAL A 62 2.24 -4.22 -3.12
CA VAL A 62 2.41 -2.96 -2.40
C VAL A 62 2.03 -3.16 -0.94
N TYR A 63 2.91 -2.74 -0.05
CA TYR A 63 2.70 -2.78 1.39
C TYR A 63 3.03 -1.42 2.01
N ASP A 64 2.45 -1.21 3.19
CA ASP A 64 2.84 -0.26 4.22
C ASP A 64 2.93 1.19 3.72
N ASN A 65 1.85 1.97 3.79
CA ASN A 65 1.85 3.41 3.47
C ASN A 65 2.62 3.82 2.20
N VAL A 66 2.25 3.23 1.06
CA VAL A 66 2.77 3.63 -0.24
C VAL A 66 1.62 3.92 -1.17
N ASP A 67 1.63 5.12 -1.74
CA ASP A 67 0.77 5.48 -2.85
C ASP A 67 1.46 5.02 -4.14
N LEU A 68 0.98 3.92 -4.72
CA LEU A 68 1.46 3.40 -5.99
C LEU A 68 0.64 3.98 -7.13
N ILE A 69 1.30 4.65 -8.06
CA ILE A 69 0.70 5.17 -9.29
C ILE A 69 1.28 4.40 -10.47
N ILE A 70 0.47 3.58 -11.12
CA ILE A 70 0.82 2.94 -12.39
C ILE A 70 0.80 3.99 -13.50
N VAL A 71 1.93 4.11 -14.20
CA VAL A 71 2.06 4.97 -15.38
C VAL A 71 2.20 4.07 -16.60
N PRO A 72 1.17 3.97 -17.48
CA PRO A 72 1.27 3.24 -18.72
C PRO A 72 2.41 3.80 -19.58
N ASP A 73 3.46 3.01 -19.79
CA ASP A 73 4.66 3.44 -20.50
C ASP A 73 5.29 2.25 -21.24
N THR A 74 5.97 2.49 -22.35
CA THR A 74 6.80 1.49 -23.03
C THR A 74 8.10 1.17 -22.28
N ALA A 75 8.56 2.10 -21.43
CA ALA A 75 9.71 1.90 -20.56
C ALA A 75 9.32 1.18 -19.26
N THR A 76 10.33 0.66 -18.54
CA THR A 76 10.14 0.03 -17.23
C THR A 76 11.10 0.60 -16.20
N TYR A 77 10.57 1.36 -15.25
CA TYR A 77 11.31 1.96 -14.14
C TYR A 77 10.33 2.52 -13.10
N ALA A 78 10.84 2.88 -11.92
CA ALA A 78 10.05 3.57 -10.90
C ALA A 78 10.62 4.96 -10.59
N GLU A 79 9.75 5.91 -10.28
CA GLU A 79 10.08 7.20 -9.68
C GLU A 79 9.59 7.19 -8.23
N VAL A 80 10.52 7.30 -7.29
CA VAL A 80 10.23 7.29 -5.85
C VAL A 80 10.26 8.72 -5.35
N ARG A 81 9.11 9.25 -4.93
CA ARG A 81 8.96 10.63 -4.46
C ARG A 81 8.66 10.64 -2.96
N ALA A 82 9.61 11.15 -2.19
CA ALA A 82 9.54 11.22 -0.74
C ALA A 82 10.48 12.30 -0.17
N GLY A 83 10.43 12.53 1.14
CA GLY A 83 11.45 13.31 1.83
C GLY A 83 12.84 12.69 1.67
N GLU A 84 13.87 13.52 1.49
CA GLU A 84 15.26 13.13 1.26
C GLU A 84 15.77 12.09 2.28
N HIS A 85 15.43 12.24 3.56
CA HIS A 85 15.86 11.31 4.61
C HIS A 85 14.98 10.07 4.75
N LEU A 86 13.86 10.01 4.03
CA LEU A 86 12.86 8.94 4.07
C LEU A 86 12.82 8.11 2.78
N ALA A 87 13.40 8.62 1.69
CA ALA A 87 13.38 7.98 0.38
C ALA A 87 13.97 6.57 0.41
N ASP A 88 15.02 6.32 1.19
CA ASP A 88 15.65 5.01 1.32
C ASP A 88 14.74 3.98 2.01
N GLY A 89 13.83 4.44 2.87
CA GLY A 89 12.84 3.57 3.51
C GLY A 89 11.69 3.15 2.58
N LEU A 90 11.51 3.79 1.42
CA LEU A 90 10.66 3.23 0.37
C LEU A 90 11.46 2.19 -0.38
N THR A 91 11.28 0.91 -0.10
CA THR A 91 12.08 -0.17 -0.69
C THR A 91 11.39 -0.78 -1.90
N LEU A 92 12.17 -1.07 -2.95
CA LEU A 92 11.73 -1.80 -4.15
C LEU A 92 12.62 -3.05 -4.26
N THR A 93 12.03 -4.22 -4.04
CA THR A 93 12.76 -5.50 -4.03
C THR A 93 12.15 -6.46 -5.03
N ALA A 94 12.98 -7.30 -5.64
CA ALA A 94 12.55 -8.28 -6.63
C ALA A 94 12.92 -9.68 -6.13
N PRO A 95 12.01 -10.42 -5.46
CA PRO A 95 12.29 -11.79 -5.02
C PRO A 95 12.56 -12.72 -6.22
N ASN A 96 12.05 -12.36 -7.39
CA ASN A 96 12.36 -12.98 -8.67
C ASN A 96 12.17 -11.93 -9.78
N ALA A 97 12.45 -12.29 -11.04
CA ALA A 97 12.37 -11.38 -12.17
C ALA A 97 10.95 -10.87 -12.52
N SER A 98 9.91 -11.61 -12.14
CA SER A 98 8.52 -11.32 -12.50
C SER A 98 7.75 -10.57 -11.42
N THR A 99 8.27 -10.51 -10.19
CA THR A 99 7.58 -9.93 -9.04
C THR A 99 8.35 -8.74 -8.50
N LEU A 100 7.68 -7.59 -8.40
CA LEU A 100 8.18 -6.40 -7.70
C LEU A 100 7.43 -6.23 -6.38
N VAL A 101 8.16 -6.11 -5.28
CA VAL A 101 7.63 -5.84 -3.95
C VAL A 101 8.03 -4.43 -3.53
N ILE A 102 7.05 -3.59 -3.22
CA ILE A 102 7.20 -2.20 -2.82
C ILE A 102 6.74 -2.06 -1.37
N ARG A 103 7.57 -1.49 -0.48
CA ARG A 103 7.25 -1.31 0.94
C ARG A 103 7.75 0.02 1.47
N ASN A 104 7.04 0.61 2.43
CA ASN A 104 7.61 1.61 3.33
C ASN A 104 8.13 0.95 4.61
N THR A 105 9.44 0.99 4.81
CA THR A 105 10.12 0.51 6.02
C THR A 105 10.48 1.66 6.97
N ASN A 106 10.04 2.90 6.69
CA ASN A 106 10.26 4.02 7.62
C ASN A 106 9.47 3.79 8.91
N SER A 107 10.12 4.02 10.06
CA SER A 107 9.50 3.90 11.37
C SER A 107 9.12 5.27 11.93
N CYS A 108 8.25 5.32 12.95
CA CYS A 108 7.82 6.55 13.61
C CYS A 108 7.19 7.61 12.67
N ASN A 109 6.53 7.21 11.59
CA ASN A 109 5.88 8.18 10.68
C ASN A 109 4.90 9.13 11.39
N TRP A 110 4.29 8.68 12.48
CA TRP A 110 3.38 9.46 13.32
C TRP A 110 4.05 10.66 14.03
N THR A 111 5.38 10.71 14.16
CA THR A 111 6.11 11.86 14.75
C THR A 111 6.49 12.91 13.70
N ARG A 112 6.27 12.65 12.41
CA ARG A 112 6.68 13.53 11.30
C ARG A 112 5.49 14.27 10.71
N SER A 113 5.78 15.33 9.94
CA SER A 113 4.73 15.97 9.16
C SER A 113 4.15 14.98 8.15
N TYR A 114 2.83 14.91 8.09
CA TYR A 114 2.07 14.11 7.12
C TYR A 114 2.15 14.69 5.69
N ASP A 115 2.75 15.87 5.50
CA ASP A 115 2.86 16.53 4.19
C ASP A 115 3.86 15.84 3.25
N ALA A 116 4.70 14.95 3.79
CA ALA A 116 5.70 14.24 3.01
C ALA A 116 5.06 13.03 2.28
N PRO A 117 5.09 13.00 0.93
CA PRO A 117 4.51 11.87 0.20
C PRO A 117 5.36 10.61 0.39
N PHE A 118 4.68 9.46 0.35
CA PHE A 118 5.30 8.16 0.16
C PHE A 118 4.81 7.58 -1.17
N GLU A 119 5.22 8.23 -2.26
CA GLU A 119 4.66 8.00 -3.59
C GLU A 119 5.67 7.22 -4.45
N VAL A 120 5.18 6.20 -5.16
CA VAL A 120 5.94 5.48 -6.19
C VAL A 120 5.17 5.54 -7.50
N ARG A 121 5.75 6.15 -8.52
CA ARG A 121 5.22 6.12 -9.89
C ARG A 121 5.91 4.99 -10.64
N LEU A 122 5.18 3.94 -11.00
CA LEU A 122 5.71 2.78 -11.71
C LEU A 122 5.39 2.90 -13.20
N HIS A 123 6.41 3.22 -14.00
CA HIS A 123 6.33 3.19 -15.46
C HIS A 123 6.46 1.75 -15.93
N ILE A 124 5.43 1.22 -16.58
CA ILE A 124 5.42 -0.18 -17.02
C ILE A 124 4.39 -0.42 -18.14
N PRO A 125 4.71 -1.25 -19.18
CA PRO A 125 3.78 -1.46 -20.28
C PRO A 125 2.66 -2.44 -19.91
N HIS A 126 3.02 -3.53 -19.24
CA HIS A 126 2.12 -4.65 -18.98
C HIS A 126 2.32 -5.24 -17.59
N LEU A 127 1.20 -5.52 -16.94
CA LEU A 127 1.12 -6.26 -15.70
C LEU A 127 -0.03 -7.25 -15.80
N THR A 128 0.14 -8.37 -15.12
CA THR A 128 -0.91 -9.38 -14.99
C THR A 128 -1.56 -9.28 -13.62
N THR A 129 -0.80 -8.92 -12.58
CA THR A 129 -1.30 -8.96 -11.20
C THR A 129 -0.88 -7.74 -10.40
N LEU A 130 -1.83 -7.14 -9.70
CA LEU A 130 -1.65 -6.06 -8.73
C LEU A 130 -2.18 -6.51 -7.36
N ASN A 131 -1.34 -6.47 -6.33
CA ASN A 131 -1.74 -6.77 -4.96
C ASN A 131 -1.56 -5.55 -4.06
N GLN A 132 -2.65 -5.00 -3.55
CA GLN A 132 -2.66 -4.03 -2.46
C GLN A 132 -2.77 -4.81 -1.16
N ARG A 133 -1.75 -4.79 -0.28
CA ARG A 133 -1.66 -5.69 0.89
C ARG A 133 -1.71 -4.98 2.25
N SER A 134 -1.91 -3.67 2.27
CA SER A 134 -1.81 -2.85 3.50
C SER A 134 -2.64 -1.59 3.33
N TYR A 135 -2.11 -0.39 3.59
CA TYR A 135 -2.81 0.88 3.36
C TYR A 135 -2.03 1.81 2.42
N GLY A 136 -2.70 2.84 1.90
CA GLY A 136 -2.22 3.68 0.79
C GLY A 136 -3.08 3.49 -0.46
N LEU A 137 -2.91 4.36 -1.45
CA LEU A 137 -3.68 4.36 -2.69
C LEU A 137 -2.92 3.65 -3.82
N LEU A 138 -3.53 2.63 -4.42
CA LEU A 138 -3.09 2.09 -5.71
C LEU A 138 -3.93 2.73 -6.81
N SER A 139 -3.30 3.45 -7.75
CA SER A 139 -4.02 4.12 -8.84
C SER A 139 -3.33 4.03 -10.20
N THR A 140 -4.05 4.38 -11.26
CA THR A 140 -3.49 4.62 -12.61
C THR A 140 -3.39 6.12 -12.89
N ALA A 141 -2.25 6.59 -13.42
CA ALA A 141 -2.06 7.98 -13.80
C ALA A 141 -2.90 8.41 -15.03
N SER A 142 -3.24 7.44 -15.88
CA SER A 142 -4.03 7.61 -17.10
C SER A 142 -4.66 6.28 -17.50
N HIS A 143 -5.56 6.33 -18.49
CA HIS A 143 -6.20 5.14 -19.04
C HIS A 143 -5.20 4.05 -19.42
N TRP A 144 -5.42 2.84 -18.94
CA TRP A 144 -4.48 1.73 -19.06
C TRP A 144 -5.07 0.57 -19.85
N THR A 145 -4.38 0.10 -20.89
CA THR A 145 -4.85 -1.04 -21.69
C THR A 145 -4.11 -2.31 -21.30
N GLN A 146 -4.84 -3.35 -20.90
CA GLN A 146 -4.31 -4.68 -20.57
C GLN A 146 -5.14 -5.77 -21.25
N ASP A 147 -4.56 -6.92 -21.57
CA ASP A 147 -5.36 -8.07 -22.02
C ASP A 147 -6.09 -8.70 -20.83
N THR A 148 -5.33 -9.11 -19.82
CA THR A 148 -5.82 -9.79 -18.61
C THR A 148 -5.20 -9.11 -17.40
N LEU A 149 -6.03 -8.74 -16.43
CA LEU A 149 -5.59 -8.10 -15.19
C LEU A 149 -6.28 -8.73 -13.98
N PHE A 150 -5.49 -9.08 -12.98
CA PHE A 150 -5.92 -9.56 -11.67
C PHE A 150 -5.58 -8.50 -10.62
N VAL A 151 -6.57 -8.01 -9.89
CA VAL A 151 -6.39 -6.96 -8.89
C VAL A 151 -6.92 -7.45 -7.54
N HIS A 152 -6.03 -7.52 -6.56
CA HIS A 152 -6.33 -8.05 -5.24
C HIS A 152 -6.20 -6.93 -4.20
N LEU A 153 -7.31 -6.62 -3.51
CA LEU A 153 -7.34 -5.73 -2.37
C LEU A 153 -7.37 -6.58 -1.09
N LEU A 154 -6.19 -6.75 -0.50
CA LEU A 154 -5.88 -7.64 0.62
C LEU A 154 -5.51 -6.84 1.89
N GLY A 155 -5.90 -5.57 1.95
CA GLY A 155 -5.59 -4.65 3.04
C GLY A 155 -6.66 -3.59 3.27
N ALA A 156 -6.28 -2.48 3.90
CA ALA A 156 -7.16 -1.36 4.20
C ALA A 156 -6.89 -0.12 3.31
N GLY A 157 -6.16 -0.29 2.21
CA GLY A 157 -5.90 0.75 1.23
C GLY A 157 -6.86 0.67 0.06
N ASP A 158 -6.95 1.76 -0.69
CA ASP A 158 -7.91 1.91 -1.78
C ASP A 158 -7.28 1.64 -3.13
N VAL A 159 -8.12 1.28 -4.10
CA VAL A 159 -7.72 1.02 -5.48
C VAL A 159 -8.55 1.91 -6.42
N GLN A 160 -7.90 2.63 -7.33
CA GLN A 160 -8.55 3.51 -8.33
C GLN A 160 -7.98 3.27 -9.73
N LEU A 161 -8.72 2.56 -10.58
CA LEU A 161 -8.25 2.16 -11.91
C LEU A 161 -9.13 2.73 -13.03
N ASP A 162 -8.49 3.21 -14.09
CA ASP A 162 -9.10 3.47 -15.39
C ASP A 162 -8.48 2.53 -16.44
N VAL A 163 -9.25 1.53 -16.87
CA VAL A 163 -8.71 0.38 -17.61
C VAL A 163 -9.59 -0.04 -18.79
N THR A 164 -8.95 -0.43 -19.90
CA THR A 164 -9.56 -1.26 -20.94
C THR A 164 -8.95 -2.65 -20.90
N SER A 165 -9.79 -3.70 -20.81
CA SER A 165 -9.29 -5.07 -20.83
C SER A 165 -10.19 -6.10 -21.51
N LYS A 166 -9.64 -7.29 -21.79
CA LYS A 166 -10.44 -8.44 -22.21
C LYS A 166 -10.98 -9.18 -20.98
N TYR A 167 -10.14 -9.34 -19.96
CA TYR A 167 -10.49 -10.04 -18.75
C TYR A 167 -9.99 -9.28 -17.53
N LEU A 168 -10.93 -8.86 -16.69
CA LEU A 168 -10.64 -8.20 -15.42
C LEU A 168 -11.19 -9.06 -14.28
N TRP A 169 -10.29 -9.50 -13.41
CA TRP A 169 -10.65 -10.14 -12.15
C TRP A 169 -10.28 -9.23 -11.00
N THR A 170 -11.20 -9.05 -10.07
CA THR A 170 -10.95 -8.26 -8.87
C THR A 170 -11.45 -9.01 -7.66
N ASP A 171 -10.68 -9.01 -6.58
CA ASP A 171 -11.18 -9.46 -5.29
C ASP A 171 -10.82 -8.50 -4.17
N MET A 172 -11.77 -8.34 -3.26
CA MET A 172 -11.63 -7.55 -2.04
C MET A 172 -12.24 -8.33 -0.89
N TYR A 173 -11.50 -8.45 0.22
CA TYR A 173 -11.92 -9.21 1.41
C TYR A 173 -11.82 -8.41 2.71
N GLU A 174 -11.33 -7.18 2.63
CA GLU A 174 -10.90 -6.38 3.77
C GLU A 174 -11.67 -5.05 3.87
N LEU A 175 -11.00 -3.94 4.19
CA LEU A 175 -11.64 -2.68 4.57
C LEU A 175 -11.57 -1.59 3.49
N GLY A 176 -10.67 -1.71 2.52
CA GLY A 176 -10.46 -0.69 1.49
C GLY A 176 -11.48 -0.75 0.35
N ASP A 177 -11.65 0.37 -0.34
CA ASP A 177 -12.59 0.52 -1.45
C ASP A 177 -11.90 0.34 -2.80
N MET A 178 -12.66 -0.13 -3.78
CA MET A 178 -12.17 -0.27 -5.16
C MET A 178 -13.06 0.51 -6.12
N THR A 179 -12.49 1.51 -6.78
CA THR A 179 -13.14 2.28 -7.85
C THR A 179 -12.53 1.87 -9.20
N ILE A 180 -13.37 1.44 -10.13
CA ILE A 180 -12.94 1.00 -11.45
C ILE A 180 -13.78 1.66 -12.53
N THR A 181 -13.11 2.19 -13.54
CA THR A 181 -13.71 2.84 -14.71
C THR A 181 -13.10 2.30 -16.00
N GLY A 182 -13.78 2.53 -17.13
CA GLY A 182 -13.30 2.15 -18.47
C GLY A 182 -14.16 1.05 -19.10
N THR A 183 -13.53 0.05 -19.73
CA THR A 183 -14.26 -1.02 -20.45
C THR A 183 -13.64 -2.40 -20.24
N THR A 184 -14.46 -3.45 -20.24
CA THR A 184 -13.96 -4.83 -20.29
C THR A 184 -14.89 -5.78 -21.03
N ASN A 185 -14.35 -6.85 -21.64
CA ASN A 185 -15.21 -7.91 -22.16
C ASN A 185 -15.77 -8.75 -21.00
N GLU A 186 -14.92 -9.22 -20.10
CA GLU A 186 -15.32 -9.98 -18.93
C GLU A 186 -14.86 -9.30 -17.65
N PHE A 187 -15.81 -9.13 -16.72
CA PHE A 187 -15.55 -8.66 -15.38
C PHE A 187 -15.94 -9.72 -14.36
N HIS A 188 -15.01 -10.12 -13.51
CA HIS A 188 -15.21 -11.14 -12.47
C HIS A 188 -14.91 -10.57 -11.08
N PRO A 189 -15.82 -9.75 -10.49
CA PRO A 189 -15.61 -9.20 -9.16
C PRO A 189 -16.04 -10.17 -8.06
N THR A 190 -15.15 -10.39 -7.10
CA THR A 190 -15.47 -10.97 -5.80
C THR A 190 -15.47 -9.90 -4.71
N VAL A 191 -16.60 -9.70 -4.05
CA VAL A 191 -16.76 -8.69 -2.99
C VAL A 191 -17.00 -9.36 -1.65
N GLY A 192 -16.10 -9.12 -0.70
CA GLY A 192 -16.19 -9.54 0.69
C GLY A 192 -15.62 -8.47 1.61
N GLY A 193 -15.74 -8.70 2.92
CA GLY A 193 -15.30 -7.73 3.91
C GLY A 193 -16.22 -6.51 3.99
N SER A 194 -15.66 -5.35 4.35
CA SER A 194 -16.43 -4.13 4.62
C SER A 194 -16.24 -3.02 3.59
N GLY A 195 -15.30 -3.19 2.65
CA GLY A 195 -15.09 -2.23 1.57
C GLY A 195 -16.20 -2.23 0.51
N PHE A 196 -16.24 -1.16 -0.26
CA PHE A 196 -17.21 -0.90 -1.33
C PHE A 196 -16.57 -1.06 -2.71
N LEU A 197 -17.33 -1.65 -3.65
CA LEU A 197 -16.95 -1.72 -5.05
C LEU A 197 -17.71 -0.65 -5.85
N PHE A 198 -16.99 0.32 -6.38
CA PHE A 198 -17.49 1.37 -7.27
C PHE A 198 -17.05 1.10 -8.72
N ALA A 199 -17.68 0.12 -9.38
CA ALA A 199 -17.45 -0.22 -10.79
C ALA A 199 -18.61 0.19 -11.70
N GLY A 200 -19.42 1.18 -11.30
CA GLY A 200 -20.51 1.71 -12.12
C GLY A 200 -20.03 2.47 -13.36
N GLY A 201 -18.78 2.95 -13.36
CA GLY A 201 -18.13 3.58 -14.52
C GLY A 201 -17.34 2.60 -15.40
N LEU A 202 -17.38 1.29 -15.11
CA LEU A 202 -16.75 0.25 -15.91
C LEU A 202 -17.81 -0.44 -16.79
N VAL A 203 -17.75 -0.22 -18.09
CA VAL A 203 -18.67 -0.86 -19.06
C VAL A 203 -18.20 -2.30 -19.31
N ALA A 204 -18.81 -3.28 -18.67
CA ALA A 204 -18.53 -4.70 -18.93
C ALA A 204 -19.46 -5.28 -20.00
N THR A 205 -18.93 -6.13 -20.89
CA THR A 205 -19.78 -6.94 -21.79
C THR A 205 -20.50 -8.03 -21.01
N GLY A 206 -19.73 -8.84 -20.28
CA GLY A 206 -20.22 -9.80 -19.29
C GLY A 206 -19.67 -9.47 -17.90
N CYS A 207 -20.54 -9.55 -16.89
CA CYS A 207 -20.17 -9.40 -15.49
C CYS A 207 -20.60 -10.66 -14.71
N TYR A 208 -19.62 -11.37 -14.15
CA TYR A 208 -19.78 -12.62 -13.42
C TYR A 208 -19.34 -12.43 -11.96
N PHE A 209 -20.27 -11.99 -11.12
CA PHE A 209 -19.94 -11.50 -9.78
C PHE A 209 -20.13 -12.56 -8.69
N GLN A 210 -19.42 -12.37 -7.58
CA GLN A 210 -19.65 -13.10 -6.34
C GLN A 210 -19.58 -12.14 -5.16
N THR A 211 -20.64 -12.04 -4.36
CA THR A 211 -20.57 -11.40 -3.04
C THR A 211 -20.55 -12.48 -1.95
N THR A 212 -19.69 -12.32 -0.96
CA THR A 212 -19.50 -13.33 0.09
C THR A 212 -20.42 -13.08 1.29
N ARG A 213 -20.55 -14.06 2.19
CA ARG A 213 -21.35 -13.90 3.42
C ARG A 213 -20.83 -12.80 4.35
N SER A 214 -19.55 -12.46 4.26
CA SER A 214 -18.93 -11.38 5.03
C SER A 214 -19.06 -10.02 4.35
N SER A 215 -19.60 -9.93 3.12
CA SER A 215 -19.79 -8.67 2.40
C SER A 215 -20.76 -7.75 3.15
N LEU A 216 -20.25 -6.62 3.64
CA LEU A 216 -21.03 -5.56 4.27
C LEU A 216 -21.18 -4.34 3.38
N GLY A 217 -20.17 -4.04 2.55
CA GLY A 217 -20.18 -2.93 1.61
C GLY A 217 -21.05 -3.20 0.38
N ASP A 218 -21.51 -2.12 -0.23
CA ASP A 218 -22.28 -2.15 -1.46
C ASP A 218 -21.36 -2.35 -2.67
N ALA A 219 -21.92 -2.92 -3.74
CA ALA A 219 -21.23 -3.11 -5.01
C ALA A 219 -22.04 -2.47 -6.14
N HIS A 220 -21.39 -1.63 -6.95
CA HIS A 220 -21.97 -0.98 -8.11
C HIS A 220 -21.28 -1.50 -9.36
N VAL A 221 -22.04 -2.06 -10.30
CA VAL A 221 -21.50 -2.57 -11.57
C VAL A 221 -22.33 -2.10 -12.77
N GLN A 222 -21.76 -2.21 -13.96
CA GLN A 222 -22.47 -2.01 -15.21
C GLN A 222 -22.18 -3.15 -16.18
N ALA A 223 -23.23 -3.71 -16.78
CA ALA A 223 -23.12 -4.79 -17.76
C ALA A 223 -24.04 -4.57 -18.96
N THR A 224 -23.57 -4.96 -20.15
CA THR A 224 -24.28 -4.68 -21.42
C THR A 224 -24.88 -5.91 -22.09
N LYS A 225 -24.32 -7.12 -21.91
CA LYS A 225 -24.87 -8.37 -22.48
C LYS A 225 -25.25 -9.39 -21.43
N GLU A 226 -24.35 -9.67 -20.49
CA GLU A 226 -24.54 -10.73 -19.50
C GLU A 226 -24.25 -10.19 -18.10
N LEU A 227 -25.15 -10.50 -17.16
CA LEU A 227 -24.95 -10.26 -15.74
C LEU A 227 -25.38 -11.51 -14.98
N GLY A 228 -24.42 -12.19 -14.37
CA GLY A 228 -24.69 -13.41 -13.62
C GLY A 228 -23.81 -13.50 -12.38
N GLY A 229 -24.26 -14.22 -11.37
CA GLY A 229 -23.47 -14.33 -10.16
C GLY A 229 -24.21 -14.81 -8.93
N THR A 230 -23.51 -14.81 -7.81
CA THR A 230 -24.06 -15.21 -6.52
C THR A 230 -24.00 -14.06 -5.53
N LEU A 231 -25.12 -13.80 -4.87
CA LEU A 231 -25.27 -12.79 -3.84
C LEU A 231 -25.38 -13.43 -2.45
N ALA A 232 -24.48 -13.02 -1.57
CA ALA A 232 -24.54 -13.24 -0.14
C ALA A 232 -24.15 -11.97 0.63
N GLY A 233 -24.21 -12.04 1.96
CA GLY A 233 -23.86 -10.92 2.83
C GLY A 233 -25.01 -9.93 3.04
N LYS A 234 -24.66 -8.74 3.54
CA LYS A 234 -25.62 -7.69 3.91
C LYS A 234 -25.56 -6.46 2.99
N GLY A 235 -24.50 -6.33 2.20
CA GLY A 235 -24.38 -5.28 1.18
C GLY A 235 -25.47 -5.36 0.11
N THR A 236 -25.72 -4.23 -0.54
CA THR A 236 -26.60 -4.11 -1.70
C THR A 236 -25.79 -4.17 -2.99
N PHE A 237 -26.20 -5.04 -3.90
CA PHE A 237 -25.64 -5.11 -5.25
C PHE A 237 -26.47 -4.24 -6.20
N TYR A 238 -25.89 -3.13 -6.64
CA TYR A 238 -26.46 -2.25 -7.64
C TYR A 238 -25.91 -2.58 -9.03
N TYR A 239 -26.78 -2.66 -10.02
CA TYR A 239 -26.36 -2.79 -11.40
C TYR A 239 -27.09 -1.81 -12.32
N THR A 240 -26.37 -1.32 -13.33
CA THR A 240 -26.92 -0.54 -14.43
C THR A 240 -26.75 -1.27 -15.76
N GLY A 241 -27.41 -0.76 -16.81
CA GLY A 241 -27.39 -1.35 -18.14
C GLY A 241 -28.59 -2.25 -18.44
N SER A 242 -28.53 -2.90 -19.60
CA SER A 242 -29.61 -3.74 -20.13
C SER A 242 -29.06 -5.08 -20.65
N PRO A 243 -28.48 -5.93 -19.77
CA PRO A 243 -28.00 -7.24 -20.19
C PRO A 243 -29.17 -8.10 -20.70
N GLY A 244 -28.95 -8.80 -21.82
CA GLY A 244 -29.92 -9.74 -22.38
C GLY A 244 -30.02 -11.04 -21.58
N VAL A 245 -28.97 -11.40 -20.83
CA VAL A 245 -28.94 -12.55 -19.92
C VAL A 245 -28.75 -12.07 -18.49
N LEU A 246 -29.66 -12.48 -17.60
CA LEU A 246 -29.62 -12.20 -16.18
C LEU A 246 -29.75 -13.51 -15.38
N ASP A 247 -28.68 -13.92 -14.70
CA ASP A 247 -28.63 -15.12 -13.85
C ASP A 247 -28.10 -14.79 -12.45
N ILE A 248 -28.96 -14.18 -11.62
CA ILE A 248 -28.61 -13.77 -10.25
C ILE A 248 -29.15 -14.80 -9.26
N LYS A 249 -28.25 -15.38 -8.47
CA LYS A 249 -28.56 -16.38 -7.44
C LYS A 249 -28.24 -15.86 -6.05
N GLY A 250 -28.79 -16.51 -5.03
CA GLY A 250 -28.48 -16.22 -3.62
C GLY A 250 -29.51 -15.29 -2.95
N GLY A 251 -29.23 -14.92 -1.70
CA GLY A 251 -30.17 -14.23 -0.82
C GLY A 251 -29.82 -12.77 -0.49
N GLY A 252 -28.77 -12.22 -1.11
CA GLY A 252 -28.39 -10.82 -0.92
C GLY A 252 -29.36 -9.84 -1.61
N LYS A 253 -29.27 -8.56 -1.23
CA LYS A 253 -30.11 -7.50 -1.80
C LYS A 253 -29.56 -7.06 -3.16
N VAL A 254 -30.42 -6.97 -4.16
CA VAL A 254 -30.08 -6.48 -5.50
C VAL A 254 -31.02 -5.35 -5.93
N VAL A 255 -30.47 -4.32 -6.56
CA VAL A 255 -31.22 -3.17 -7.08
C VAL A 255 -30.74 -2.84 -8.49
N LYS A 256 -31.66 -2.77 -9.44
CA LYS A 256 -31.37 -2.17 -10.75
C LYS A 256 -31.48 -0.65 -10.64
N GLN A 257 -30.46 0.07 -11.13
CA GLN A 257 -30.45 1.54 -11.21
C GLN A 257 -30.67 2.02 -12.64
#